data_AF-A0A537L152-F1
#
_entry.id   AF-A0A537L152-F1
#
_cell.length_a   1.000
_cell.length_b   1.000
_cell.length_c   1.000
_cell.angle_alpha   90.00
_cell.angle_beta   90.00
_cell.angle_gamma   90.00
#
_symmetry.space_group_name_H-M   'P 1'
#
loop_
_entity.id
_entity.type
_entity.pdbx_description
1 polymer ?
#
loop_
_entity_poly.entity_id
_entity_poly.type
_entity_poly.pdbx_seq_one_letter_code
_entity_poly.pdbx_strand_id
1 'polypeptide(L)'
;MHPFAADFPSTTDLAREAGRAAQLLKEVRAGAPVAAARFRHSHARFAWMADEVIRKVARVSDARFVAAREYGFGSWARLRDYLNAPGGKREVRQPFETELQYYRDRAAGMLSVFGTGERNALRLVREFHPDYSSASEADIRAARLTQADAELILAREHGFATFDAFARYIEALREGRVTEPFALAFAAIKEDDRARLNELLEHNPRLVNAAGTNGNRLLTFAVSFRRTGMMEDLLAAGADPDLPNNKGWTALHQAAYAGSDDMSAGALERLALLLRAGASPYAEAYGDGGTPLAVALFWGHRLLAGPLSRPVAAPSSLRVAAGLGRLDLMEQFFVGNKLRPEARWHREFHRPHSGFPPWRPSDDAAEILNEALTYAARSGRIEAMAFLAERGADLDA
;
A
#
# COMPACT_ATOMS: atom_id res chain seq x y z
N MET A 1 -2.88 -4.11 13.76
CA MET A 1 -1.72 -3.25 14.08
C MET A 1 -0.48 -4.11 14.02
N HIS A 2 0.44 -3.82 13.09
CA HIS A 2 1.73 -4.54 12.97
C HIS A 2 2.47 -4.41 14.32
N PRO A 3 2.59 -5.49 15.12
CA PRO A 3 3.04 -5.43 16.51
C PRO A 3 4.52 -5.04 16.65
N PHE A 4 5.25 -5.06 15.55
CA PHE A 4 6.67 -4.67 15.48
C PHE A 4 6.89 -3.41 14.64
N ALA A 5 5.84 -2.63 14.33
CA ALA A 5 6.00 -1.44 13.50
C ALA A 5 6.84 -0.42 14.28
N ALA A 6 7.84 0.13 13.61
CA ALA A 6 8.72 1.11 14.19
C ALA A 6 8.50 2.45 13.51
N ASP A 7 8.43 3.53 14.30
CA ASP A 7 8.50 4.87 13.75
C ASP A 7 9.89 5.11 13.17
N PHE A 8 9.94 5.82 12.04
CA PHE A 8 11.19 6.15 11.39
C PHE A 8 11.93 7.23 12.21
N PRO A 9 13.10 6.94 12.79
CA PRO A 9 13.81 7.93 13.61
C PRO A 9 14.39 9.05 12.74
N SER A 10 14.37 10.28 13.25
CA SER A 10 14.87 11.48 12.56
C SER A 10 16.37 11.48 12.25
N THR A 11 17.16 10.61 12.88
CA THR A 11 18.63 10.52 12.76
C THR A 11 19.10 9.08 12.46
N THR A 12 18.48 8.48 11.46
CA THR A 12 18.80 7.11 11.03
C THR A 12 19.74 7.13 9.84
N ASP A 13 20.79 6.31 9.88
CA ASP A 13 21.66 6.02 8.74
C ASP A 13 21.65 4.53 8.41
N LEU A 14 22.14 4.20 7.21
CA LEU A 14 22.12 2.82 6.71
C LEU A 14 22.98 1.87 7.55
N ALA A 15 24.10 2.34 8.09
CA ALA A 15 25.02 1.51 8.85
C ALA A 15 24.40 1.06 10.18
N ARG A 16 23.71 1.99 10.86
CA ARG A 16 22.94 1.72 12.07
C ARG A 16 21.85 0.68 11.83
N GLU A 17 21.08 0.82 10.75
CA GLU A 17 20.02 -0.14 10.43
C GLU A 17 20.58 -1.50 9.99
N ALA A 18 21.73 -1.53 9.32
CA ALA A 18 22.41 -2.78 9.01
C ALA A 18 22.87 -3.50 10.28
N GLY A 19 23.33 -2.74 11.29
CA GLY A 19 23.67 -3.25 12.62
C GLY A 19 22.47 -3.83 13.35
N ARG A 20 21.32 -3.14 13.33
CA ARG A 20 20.05 -3.65 13.91
C ARG A 20 19.60 -4.95 13.26
N ALA A 21 19.66 -5.04 11.93
CA ALA A 21 19.34 -6.28 11.22
C ALA A 21 20.30 -7.43 11.60
N ALA A 22 21.60 -7.15 11.72
CA ALA A 22 22.57 -8.15 12.16
C ALA A 22 22.32 -8.62 13.60
N GLN A 23 21.96 -7.70 14.49
CA GLN A 23 21.60 -8.00 15.88
C GLN A 23 20.32 -8.84 15.97
N LEU A 24 19.28 -8.49 15.20
CA LEU A 24 18.06 -9.28 15.09
C LEU A 24 18.35 -10.73 14.63
N LEU A 25 19.24 -10.92 13.66
CA LEU A 25 19.65 -12.27 13.24
C LEU A 25 20.35 -13.05 14.36
N LYS A 26 21.19 -12.37 15.15
CA LYS A 26 21.88 -12.98 16.29
C LYS A 26 20.89 -13.43 17.36
N GLU A 27 19.89 -12.61 17.66
CA GLU A 27 18.81 -12.93 18.61
C GLU A 27 17.99 -14.13 18.14
N VAL A 28 17.62 -14.18 16.85
CA VAL A 28 16.97 -15.36 16.28
C VAL A 28 17.82 -16.61 16.50
N ARG A 29 19.11 -16.57 16.17
CA ARG A 29 20.02 -17.72 16.35
C ARG A 29 20.20 -18.13 17.81
N ALA A 30 20.17 -17.18 18.73
CA ALA A 30 20.19 -17.42 20.17
C ALA A 30 18.86 -17.98 20.71
N GLY A 31 17.83 -18.06 19.87
CA GLY A 31 16.54 -18.61 20.22
C GLY A 31 15.60 -17.65 20.94
N ALA A 32 15.80 -16.35 20.77
CA ALA A 32 14.90 -15.35 21.33
C ALA A 32 13.52 -15.44 20.65
N PRO A 33 12.43 -15.71 21.41
CA PRO A 33 11.10 -15.94 20.84
C PRO A 33 10.52 -14.68 20.16
N VAL A 34 10.81 -13.49 20.70
CA VAL A 34 10.38 -12.22 20.10
C VAL A 34 11.05 -11.98 18.74
N ALA A 35 12.34 -12.31 18.62
CA ALA A 35 13.06 -12.16 17.36
C ALA A 35 12.51 -13.10 16.28
N ALA A 36 12.20 -14.35 16.65
CA ALA A 36 11.57 -15.28 15.72
C ALA A 36 10.16 -14.82 15.32
N ALA A 37 9.37 -14.30 16.26
CA ALA A 37 8.06 -13.72 15.98
C ALA A 37 8.12 -12.54 14.98
N ARG A 38 9.15 -11.68 15.06
CA ARG A 38 9.39 -10.60 14.08
C ARG A 38 9.59 -11.16 12.67
N PHE A 39 10.37 -12.24 12.51
CA PHE A 39 10.53 -12.91 11.22
C PHE A 39 9.21 -13.50 10.71
N ARG A 40 8.45 -14.17 11.57
CA ARG A 40 7.16 -14.75 11.17
C ARG A 40 6.19 -13.67 10.68
N HIS A 41 6.14 -12.55 11.39
CA HIS A 41 5.22 -11.46 11.06
C HIS A 41 5.64 -10.69 9.80
N SER A 42 6.91 -10.29 9.70
CA SER A 42 7.35 -9.35 8.67
C SER A 42 7.92 -10.02 7.41
N HIS A 43 8.09 -11.35 7.39
CA HIS A 43 8.71 -12.05 6.27
C HIS A 43 7.98 -13.35 5.90
N ALA A 44 7.29 -13.35 4.75
CA ALA A 44 6.41 -14.43 4.30
C ALA A 44 7.04 -15.83 4.32
N ARG A 45 8.30 -15.98 3.90
CA ARG A 45 9.04 -17.26 3.97
C ARG A 45 9.02 -17.90 5.37
N PHE A 46 9.03 -17.11 6.44
CA PHE A 46 9.16 -17.60 7.81
C PHE A 46 7.84 -17.64 8.57
N ALA A 47 6.74 -17.11 8.01
CA ALA A 47 5.46 -16.93 8.71
C ALA A 47 4.98 -18.16 9.49
N TRP A 48 5.21 -19.35 8.95
CA TRP A 48 4.74 -20.62 9.51
C TRP A 48 5.87 -21.57 9.90
N MET A 49 7.11 -21.11 9.85
CA MET A 49 8.24 -21.93 10.25
C MET A 49 8.33 -21.96 11.77
N ALA A 50 8.57 -23.16 12.33
CA ALA A 50 8.92 -23.31 13.73
C ALA A 50 10.23 -22.55 14.05
N ASP A 51 10.38 -22.10 15.29
CA ASP A 51 11.54 -21.29 15.70
C ASP A 51 12.86 -22.01 15.46
N GLU A 52 12.87 -23.33 15.65
CA GLU A 52 14.03 -24.19 15.40
C GLU A 52 14.46 -24.19 13.94
N VAL A 53 13.50 -24.04 13.02
CA VAL A 53 13.75 -23.96 11.58
C VAL A 53 14.25 -22.57 11.21
N ILE A 54 13.57 -21.51 11.69
CA ILE A 54 13.97 -20.10 11.44
C ILE A 54 15.43 -19.90 11.90
N ARG A 55 15.78 -20.37 13.11
CA ARG A 55 17.14 -20.35 13.66
C ARG A 55 18.20 -20.86 12.69
N LYS A 56 17.90 -21.95 11.99
CA LYS A 56 18.84 -22.65 11.10
C LYS A 56 18.93 -21.99 9.72
N VAL A 57 17.82 -21.46 9.21
CA VAL A 57 17.70 -21.05 7.80
C VAL A 57 17.72 -19.53 7.57
N ALA A 58 17.55 -18.72 8.62
CA ALA A 58 17.55 -17.26 8.52
C ALA A 58 18.93 -16.70 8.18
N ARG A 59 18.95 -15.73 7.26
CA ARG A 59 20.14 -15.03 6.77
C ARG A 59 20.08 -13.54 7.10
N VAL A 60 21.20 -12.85 6.95
CA VAL A 60 21.27 -11.40 7.17
C VAL A 60 20.41 -10.60 6.18
N SER A 61 20.25 -11.11 4.96
CA SER A 61 19.33 -10.53 3.97
C SER A 61 17.88 -10.58 4.45
N ASP A 62 17.50 -11.67 5.11
CA ASP A 62 16.15 -11.85 5.64
C ASP A 62 15.91 -10.90 6.84
N ALA A 63 16.91 -10.77 7.73
CA ALA A 63 16.83 -9.84 8.86
C ALA A 63 16.78 -8.37 8.39
N ARG A 64 17.51 -8.03 7.33
CA ARG A 64 17.44 -6.72 6.68
C ARG A 64 16.07 -6.46 6.07
N PHE A 65 15.48 -7.47 5.44
CA PHE A 65 14.12 -7.38 4.93
C PHE A 65 13.10 -7.15 6.06
N VAL A 66 13.20 -7.90 7.16
CA VAL A 66 12.36 -7.71 8.36
C VAL A 66 12.49 -6.28 8.90
N ALA A 67 13.72 -5.79 9.09
CA ALA A 67 13.97 -4.43 9.56
C ALA A 67 13.41 -3.36 8.61
N ALA A 68 13.56 -3.54 7.30
CA ALA A 68 12.98 -2.64 6.30
C ALA A 68 11.44 -2.64 6.36
N ARG A 69 10.82 -3.82 6.52
CA ARG A 69 9.36 -3.98 6.61
C ARG A 69 8.78 -3.36 7.88
N GLU A 70 9.49 -3.40 9.00
CA GLU A 70 9.07 -2.74 10.25
C GLU A 70 8.93 -1.22 10.10
N TYR A 71 9.65 -0.63 9.14
CA TYR A 71 9.53 0.77 8.72
C TYR A 71 8.58 0.99 7.53
N GLY A 72 7.93 -0.06 7.03
CA GLY A 72 7.02 0.00 5.88
C GLY A 72 7.70 -0.10 4.51
N PHE A 73 9.02 -0.35 4.43
CA PHE A 73 9.70 -0.54 3.14
C PHE A 73 9.53 -1.97 2.63
N GLY A 74 9.20 -2.11 1.35
CA GLY A 74 9.07 -3.41 0.68
C GLY A 74 10.39 -4.13 0.41
N SER A 75 11.54 -3.47 0.61
CA SER A 75 12.86 -4.10 0.48
C SER A 75 13.95 -3.28 1.21
N TRP A 76 15.07 -3.95 1.50
CA TRP A 76 16.26 -3.28 2.06
C TRP A 76 16.87 -2.26 1.09
N ALA A 77 16.85 -2.55 -0.22
CA ALA A 77 17.36 -1.63 -1.23
C ALA A 77 16.61 -0.30 -1.20
N ARG A 78 15.28 -0.32 -1.03
CA ARG A 78 14.49 0.91 -0.94
C ARG A 78 14.73 1.70 0.34
N LEU A 79 14.85 1.02 1.49
CA LEU A 79 15.25 1.68 2.72
C LEU A 79 16.61 2.39 2.54
N ARG A 80 17.57 1.72 1.91
CA ARG A 80 18.87 2.32 1.58
C ARG A 80 18.72 3.54 0.68
N ASP A 81 17.97 3.42 -0.40
CA ASP A 81 17.87 4.51 -1.37
C ASP A 81 17.15 5.72 -0.75
N TYR A 82 16.16 5.49 0.12
CA TYR A 82 15.53 6.51 0.95
C TYR A 82 16.54 7.21 1.89
N LEU A 83 17.35 6.43 2.61
CA LEU A 83 18.36 6.94 3.54
C LEU A 83 19.49 7.72 2.84
N ASN A 84 19.82 7.34 1.61
CA ASN A 84 20.87 7.95 0.81
C ASN A 84 20.38 9.15 -0.01
N ALA A 85 19.06 9.41 -0.05
CA ALA A 85 18.52 10.57 -0.75
C ALA A 85 18.94 11.85 0.00
N PRO A 86 19.66 12.80 -0.64
CA PRO A 86 20.17 13.98 0.03
C PRO A 86 19.02 14.81 0.61
N GLY A 87 18.94 14.84 1.95
CA GLY A 87 18.09 15.72 2.72
C GLY A 87 16.62 15.69 2.33
N GLY A 88 16.01 14.50 2.23
CA GLY A 88 14.55 14.31 2.24
C GLY A 88 13.77 15.39 1.46
N LYS A 89 14.15 15.67 0.21
CA LYS A 89 13.41 16.62 -0.63
C LYS A 89 11.98 16.12 -0.75
N ARG A 90 11.05 16.83 -0.12
CA ARG A 90 9.62 16.54 -0.16
C ARG A 90 9.18 16.48 -1.62
N GLU A 91 8.62 15.35 -2.00
CA GLU A 91 8.14 15.14 -3.36
C GLU A 91 6.93 16.04 -3.61
N VAL A 92 7.11 17.07 -4.44
CA VAL A 92 6.05 18.01 -4.81
C VAL A 92 5.05 17.30 -5.72
N ARG A 93 3.76 17.40 -5.41
CA ARG A 93 2.69 16.84 -6.24
C ARG A 93 2.48 17.68 -7.48
N GLN A 94 2.38 17.02 -8.62
CA GLN A 94 2.05 17.63 -9.89
C GLN A 94 0.52 17.61 -10.07
N PRO A 95 -0.13 18.74 -10.35
CA PRO A 95 -1.54 18.74 -10.71
C PRO A 95 -1.75 18.06 -12.06
N PHE A 96 -2.91 17.41 -12.25
CA PHE A 96 -3.24 16.74 -13.52
C PHE A 96 -4.69 16.94 -13.96
N GLU A 97 -5.49 17.62 -13.15
CA GLU A 97 -6.85 18.03 -13.51
C GLU A 97 -6.87 19.55 -13.67
N THR A 98 -7.72 20.06 -14.54
CA THR A 98 -7.87 21.50 -14.80
C THR A 98 -9.03 22.12 -14.03
N GLU A 99 -9.92 21.30 -13.47
CA GLU A 99 -11.06 21.77 -12.71
C GLU A 99 -10.68 21.99 -11.24
N LEU A 100 -10.72 23.25 -10.78
CA LEU A 100 -10.39 23.60 -9.40
C LEU A 100 -11.27 22.83 -8.38
N GLN A 101 -12.52 22.52 -8.74
CA GLN A 101 -13.44 21.80 -7.88
C GLN A 101 -12.91 20.40 -7.52
N TYR A 102 -12.24 19.71 -8.44
CA TYR A 102 -11.60 18.42 -8.15
C TYR A 102 -10.67 18.52 -6.94
N TYR A 103 -9.86 19.59 -6.86
CA TYR A 103 -8.92 19.78 -5.76
C TYR A 103 -9.61 20.14 -4.45
N ARG A 104 -10.69 20.94 -4.50
CA ARG A 104 -11.51 21.21 -3.31
C ARG A 104 -12.13 19.94 -2.75
N ASP A 105 -12.62 19.06 -3.62
CA ASP A 105 -13.19 17.78 -3.23
C ASP A 105 -12.12 16.85 -2.63
N ARG A 106 -10.88 16.89 -3.14
CA ARG A 106 -9.74 16.18 -2.52
C ARG A 106 -9.40 16.71 -1.14
N ALA A 107 -9.40 18.02 -0.95
CA ALA A 107 -9.20 18.64 0.36
C ALA A 107 -10.31 18.22 1.35
N ALA A 108 -11.58 18.25 0.92
CA ALA A 108 -12.71 17.80 1.73
C ALA A 108 -12.61 16.31 2.08
N GLY A 109 -12.19 15.47 1.13
CA GLY A 109 -11.93 14.04 1.35
C GLY A 109 -10.81 13.81 2.38
N MET A 110 -9.73 14.60 2.33
CA MET A 110 -8.66 14.55 3.32
C MET A 110 -9.17 14.89 4.73
N LEU A 111 -10.06 15.89 4.86
CA LEU A 111 -10.68 16.27 6.12
C LEU A 111 -11.58 15.17 6.70
N SER A 112 -12.40 14.54 5.85
CA SER A 112 -13.24 13.39 6.26
C SER A 112 -12.38 12.24 6.79
N VAL A 113 -11.27 11.95 6.12
CA VAL A 113 -10.33 10.92 6.56
C VAL A 113 -9.62 11.32 7.86
N PHE A 114 -9.25 12.59 8.02
CA PHE A 114 -8.60 13.10 9.22
C PHE A 114 -9.43 12.83 10.48
N GLY A 115 -10.75 13.03 10.42
CA GLY A 115 -11.67 12.73 11.53
C GLY A 115 -11.68 11.27 11.99
N THR A 116 -11.21 10.33 11.16
CA THR A 116 -11.09 8.91 11.52
C THR A 116 -9.75 8.54 12.18
N GLY A 117 -8.81 9.49 12.25
CA GLY A 117 -7.49 9.31 12.84
C GLY A 117 -6.54 8.42 12.01
N GLU A 118 -6.76 8.33 10.70
CA GLU A 118 -5.88 7.63 9.77
C GLU A 118 -4.48 8.27 9.72
N ARG A 119 -3.43 7.43 9.79
CA ARG A 119 -2.02 7.88 9.89
C ARG A 119 -1.62 8.83 8.75
N ASN A 120 -2.07 8.59 7.52
CA ASN A 120 -1.69 9.45 6.41
C ASN A 120 -2.27 10.87 6.52
N ALA A 121 -3.49 11.04 7.01
CA ALA A 121 -4.06 12.38 7.19
C ALA A 121 -3.30 13.16 8.26
N LEU A 122 -2.95 12.51 9.38
CA LEU A 122 -2.11 13.10 10.43
C LEU A 122 -0.73 13.51 9.90
N ARG A 123 -0.14 12.67 9.04
CA ARG A 123 1.13 12.97 8.36
C ARG A 123 1.01 14.22 7.49
N LEU A 124 -0.01 14.32 6.65
CA LEU A 124 -0.22 15.49 5.78
C LEU A 124 -0.36 16.79 6.59
N VAL A 125 -1.07 16.74 7.72
CA VAL A 125 -1.20 17.90 8.62
C VAL A 125 0.13 18.29 9.22
N ARG A 126 0.87 17.33 9.82
CA ARG A 126 2.20 17.59 10.37
C ARG A 126 3.16 18.15 9.31
N GLU A 127 3.08 17.61 8.09
CA GLU A 127 4.03 17.94 7.05
C GLU A 127 3.74 19.31 6.43
N PHE A 128 2.49 19.58 6.09
CA PHE A 128 2.13 20.73 5.26
C PHE A 128 1.40 21.83 6.01
N HIS A 129 0.80 21.59 7.17
CA HIS A 129 0.18 22.66 7.94
C HIS A 129 1.24 23.40 8.79
N PRO A 130 1.39 24.73 8.65
CA PRO A 130 2.45 25.48 9.34
C PRO A 130 2.37 25.32 10.87
N ASP A 131 1.16 25.43 11.43
CA ASP A 131 0.93 25.40 12.88
C ASP A 131 1.15 24.03 13.54
N TYR A 132 1.17 22.94 12.75
CA TYR A 132 1.29 21.58 13.26
C TYR A 132 2.64 20.92 12.96
N SER A 133 3.58 21.66 12.37
CA SER A 133 4.91 21.15 11.98
C SER A 133 5.70 20.56 13.14
N SER A 134 5.53 21.11 14.34
CA SER A 134 6.19 20.65 15.58
C SER A 134 5.21 20.04 16.60
N ALA A 135 3.95 19.85 16.23
CA ALA A 135 2.90 19.39 17.14
C ALA A 135 2.99 17.89 17.42
N SER A 136 2.63 17.49 18.65
CA SER A 136 2.53 16.07 19.00
C SER A 136 1.40 15.40 18.21
N GLU A 137 1.43 14.07 18.07
CA GLU A 137 0.33 13.37 17.40
C GLU A 137 -1.01 13.56 18.13
N ALA A 138 -0.98 13.64 19.46
CA ALA A 138 -2.18 13.90 20.27
C ALA A 138 -2.78 15.27 19.96
N ASP A 139 -1.95 16.31 19.83
CA ASP A 139 -2.40 17.66 19.50
C ASP A 139 -2.96 17.73 18.08
N ILE A 140 -2.31 17.06 17.12
CA ILE A 140 -2.81 16.95 15.75
C ILE A 140 -4.16 16.23 15.77
N ARG A 141 -4.31 15.10 16.48
CA ARG A 141 -5.60 14.38 16.55
C ARG A 141 -6.72 15.21 17.19
N ALA A 142 -6.38 16.11 18.12
CA ALA A 142 -7.34 17.01 18.76
C ALA A 142 -7.68 18.26 17.93
N ALA A 143 -6.96 18.51 16.83
CA ALA A 143 -7.16 19.69 16.00
C ALA A 143 -8.54 19.70 15.35
N ARG A 144 -9.15 20.89 15.29
CA ARG A 144 -10.39 21.14 14.55
C ARG A 144 -10.06 21.82 13.24
N LEU A 145 -9.63 21.01 12.26
CA LEU A 145 -9.31 21.52 10.93
C LEU A 145 -10.58 21.92 10.16
N THR A 146 -10.46 22.98 9.40
CA THR A 146 -11.48 23.50 8.50
C THR A 146 -11.20 23.08 7.05
N GLN A 147 -12.14 23.34 6.15
CA GLN A 147 -11.91 23.18 4.72
C GLN A 147 -10.73 24.03 4.21
N ALA A 148 -10.58 25.26 4.74
CA ALA A 148 -9.48 26.15 4.36
C ALA A 148 -8.11 25.57 4.78
N ASP A 149 -8.03 24.92 5.93
CA ASP A 149 -6.80 24.25 6.38
C ASP A 149 -6.44 23.07 5.47
N ALA A 150 -7.44 22.28 5.05
CA ALA A 150 -7.25 21.18 4.12
C ALA A 150 -6.83 21.66 2.72
N GLU A 151 -7.40 22.77 2.25
CA GLU A 151 -7.02 23.42 0.99
C GLU A 151 -5.60 24.01 1.06
N LEU A 152 -5.20 24.60 2.19
CA LEU A 152 -3.84 25.06 2.44
C LEU A 152 -2.84 23.90 2.42
N ILE A 153 -3.16 22.80 3.10
CA ILE A 153 -2.34 21.58 3.10
C ILE A 153 -2.16 21.07 1.67
N LEU A 154 -3.25 20.98 0.89
CA LEU A 154 -3.21 20.53 -0.50
C LEU A 154 -2.34 21.45 -1.36
N ALA A 155 -2.52 22.76 -1.27
CA ALA A 155 -1.73 23.73 -2.02
C ALA A 155 -0.22 23.58 -1.72
N ARG A 156 0.13 23.36 -0.46
CA ARG A 156 1.51 23.17 -0.01
C ARG A 156 2.08 21.81 -0.41
N GLU A 157 1.26 20.76 -0.52
CA GLU A 157 1.62 19.48 -1.14
C GLU A 157 2.05 19.67 -2.61
N HIS A 158 1.41 20.63 -3.29
CA HIS A 158 1.69 21.07 -4.65
C HIS A 158 2.78 22.15 -4.75
N GLY A 159 3.41 22.54 -3.63
CA GLY A 159 4.51 23.51 -3.61
C GLY A 159 4.07 24.98 -3.60
N PHE A 160 2.79 25.28 -3.42
CA PHE A 160 2.25 26.63 -3.35
C PHE A 160 2.12 27.09 -1.89
N ALA A 161 2.48 28.34 -1.61
CA ALA A 161 2.41 28.88 -0.26
C ALA A 161 0.96 29.05 0.25
N THR A 162 0.02 29.29 -0.67
CA THR A 162 -1.40 29.54 -0.38
C THR A 162 -2.30 28.83 -1.40
N PHE A 163 -3.55 28.56 -1.01
CA PHE A 163 -4.53 27.98 -1.93
C PHE A 163 -4.90 28.92 -3.07
N ASP A 164 -4.96 30.24 -2.85
CA ASP A 164 -5.21 31.21 -3.92
C ASP A 164 -4.13 31.19 -5.01
N ALA A 165 -2.86 31.01 -4.61
CA ALA A 165 -1.76 30.88 -5.57
C ALA A 165 -1.90 29.60 -6.40
N PHE A 166 -2.27 28.48 -5.76
CA PHE A 166 -2.56 27.23 -6.44
C PHE A 166 -3.78 27.34 -7.38
N ALA A 167 -4.87 27.96 -6.93
CA ALA A 167 -6.09 28.16 -7.70
C ALA A 167 -5.83 28.98 -8.97
N ARG A 168 -5.05 30.07 -8.87
CA ARG A 168 -4.63 30.85 -10.06
C ARG A 168 -3.80 30.03 -11.04
N TYR A 169 -2.99 29.10 -10.54
CA TYR A 169 -2.20 28.20 -11.38
C TYR A 169 -3.08 27.16 -12.09
N ILE A 170 -4.05 26.54 -11.39
CA ILE A 170 -5.03 25.63 -12.02
C ILE A 170 -5.87 26.34 -13.07
N GLU A 171 -6.31 27.57 -12.80
CA GLU A 171 -7.03 28.39 -13.78
C GLU A 171 -6.16 28.69 -15.02
N ALA A 172 -4.88 29.03 -14.80
CA ALA A 172 -3.94 29.25 -15.89
C ALA A 172 -3.69 27.97 -16.72
N LEU A 173 -3.69 26.79 -16.09
CA LEU A 173 -3.62 25.51 -16.79
C LEU A 173 -4.86 25.28 -17.65
N ARG A 174 -6.05 25.51 -17.09
CA ARG A 174 -7.33 25.38 -17.79
C ARG A 174 -7.42 26.27 -19.02
N GLU A 175 -6.93 27.50 -18.92
CA GLU A 175 -6.91 28.47 -20.00
C GLU A 175 -5.73 28.29 -20.98
N GLY A 176 -4.86 27.29 -20.75
CA GLY A 176 -3.69 27.03 -21.59
C GLY A 176 -2.59 28.08 -21.49
N ARG A 177 -2.61 28.96 -20.48
CA ARG A 177 -1.59 29.99 -20.24
C ARG A 177 -0.30 29.42 -19.64
N VAL A 178 -0.38 28.26 -19.00
CA VAL A 178 0.77 27.50 -18.50
C VAL A 178 0.61 26.03 -18.90
N THR A 179 1.71 25.29 -18.95
CA THR A 179 1.72 23.85 -19.25
C THR A 179 2.25 23.06 -18.07
N GLU A 180 1.61 21.94 -17.76
CA GLU A 180 2.06 20.97 -16.75
C GLU A 180 2.34 19.63 -17.44
N PRO A 181 3.62 19.23 -17.63
CA PRO A 181 3.98 17.99 -18.32
C PRO A 181 3.30 16.76 -17.73
N PHE A 182 3.09 16.71 -16.41
CA PHE A 182 2.40 15.59 -15.78
C PHE A 182 0.92 15.52 -16.17
N ALA A 183 0.24 16.67 -16.24
CA ALA A 183 -1.15 16.75 -16.71
C ALA A 183 -1.28 16.28 -18.16
N LEU A 184 -0.33 16.69 -19.02
CA LEU A 184 -0.30 16.27 -20.43
C LEU A 184 -0.07 14.76 -20.56
N ALA A 185 0.84 14.17 -19.77
CA ALA A 185 1.07 12.73 -19.80
C ALA A 185 -0.11 11.94 -19.23
N PHE A 186 -0.77 12.45 -18.18
CA PHE A 186 -2.02 11.86 -17.68
C PHE A 186 -3.12 11.86 -18.74
N ALA A 187 -3.31 12.98 -19.45
CA ALA A 187 -4.27 13.08 -20.55
C ALA A 187 -3.94 12.09 -21.68
N ALA A 188 -2.67 12.02 -22.09
CA ALA A 188 -2.21 11.05 -23.09
C ALA A 188 -2.54 9.60 -22.69
N ILE A 189 -2.32 9.22 -21.43
CA ILE A 189 -2.68 7.87 -20.94
C ILE A 189 -4.19 7.64 -20.97
N LYS A 190 -4.97 8.62 -20.53
CA LYS A 190 -6.43 8.55 -20.52
C LYS A 190 -6.99 8.36 -21.94
N GLU A 191 -6.41 9.07 -22.91
CA GLU A 191 -6.82 9.10 -24.32
C GLU A 191 -6.18 7.99 -25.18
N ASP A 192 -5.28 7.17 -24.61
CA ASP A 192 -4.49 6.15 -25.32
C ASP A 192 -3.50 6.70 -26.36
N ASP A 193 -3.04 7.95 -26.19
CA ASP A 193 -2.02 8.54 -27.06
C ASP A 193 -0.60 8.12 -26.62
N ARG A 194 -0.21 6.91 -27.05
CA ARG A 194 1.09 6.32 -26.73
C ARG A 194 2.26 7.13 -27.30
N ALA A 195 2.09 7.71 -28.50
CA ALA A 195 3.13 8.52 -29.14
C ALA A 195 3.41 9.79 -28.32
N ARG A 196 2.36 10.49 -27.89
CA ARG A 196 2.49 11.70 -27.08
C ARG A 196 3.10 11.41 -25.71
N LEU A 197 2.73 10.31 -25.07
CA LEU A 197 3.34 9.90 -23.80
C LEU A 197 4.86 9.73 -23.96
N ASN A 198 5.30 9.03 -25.00
CA ASN A 198 6.72 8.78 -25.23
C ASN A 198 7.49 10.07 -25.55
N GLU A 199 6.93 10.96 -26.39
CA GLU A 199 7.50 12.28 -26.64
C GLU A 199 7.69 13.08 -25.33
N LEU A 200 6.68 13.06 -24.44
CA LEU A 200 6.74 13.77 -23.17
C LEU A 200 7.82 13.19 -22.24
N LEU A 201 7.97 11.87 -22.20
CA LEU A 201 8.99 11.18 -21.40
C LEU A 201 10.41 11.45 -21.93
N GLU A 202 10.60 11.50 -23.24
CA GLU A 202 11.89 11.83 -23.87
C GLU A 202 12.35 13.24 -23.48
N HIS A 203 11.45 14.23 -23.55
CA HIS A 203 11.76 15.61 -23.19
C HIS A 203 11.82 15.84 -21.67
N ASN A 204 11.12 15.02 -20.88
CA ASN A 204 11.03 15.16 -19.42
C ASN A 204 11.26 13.81 -18.71
N PRO A 205 12.49 13.25 -18.70
CA PRO A 205 12.72 11.90 -18.16
C PRO A 205 12.32 11.70 -16.69
N ARG A 206 12.32 12.78 -15.88
CA ARG A 206 11.91 12.73 -14.47
C ARG A 206 10.41 12.46 -14.30
N LEU A 207 9.62 12.68 -15.34
CA LEU A 207 8.17 12.53 -15.32
C LEU A 207 7.75 11.08 -15.04
N VAL A 208 8.56 10.11 -15.46
CA VAL A 208 8.29 8.67 -15.33
C VAL A 208 7.95 8.23 -13.90
N ASN A 209 8.56 8.87 -12.89
CA ASN A 209 8.38 8.57 -11.47
C ASN A 209 7.77 9.73 -10.66
N ALA A 210 7.39 10.83 -11.33
CA ALA A 210 6.79 11.98 -10.69
C ALA A 210 5.46 11.62 -10.03
N ALA A 211 5.13 12.34 -8.95
CA ALA A 211 3.90 12.15 -8.21
C ALA A 211 2.83 13.13 -8.62
N GLY A 212 1.68 12.65 -9.08
CA GLY A 212 0.47 13.46 -9.22
C GLY A 212 -0.20 13.74 -7.87
N THR A 213 -1.30 14.48 -7.89
CA THR A 213 -2.21 14.63 -6.73
C THR A 213 -2.54 13.27 -6.08
N ASN A 214 -2.58 13.22 -4.74
CA ASN A 214 -2.64 12.01 -3.91
C ASN A 214 -1.44 11.07 -4.01
N GLY A 215 -0.36 11.45 -4.69
CA GLY A 215 0.80 10.61 -4.91
C GLY A 215 0.63 9.56 -6.03
N ASN A 216 -0.40 9.65 -6.86
CA ASN A 216 -0.57 8.70 -7.96
C ASN A 216 0.55 8.85 -9.01
N ARG A 217 0.95 7.75 -9.63
CA ARG A 217 2.02 7.71 -10.64
C ARG A 217 1.44 7.44 -12.02
N LEU A 218 2.15 7.84 -13.08
CA LEU A 218 1.77 7.55 -14.47
C LEU A 218 1.56 6.06 -14.70
N LEU A 219 2.43 5.21 -14.13
CA LEU A 219 2.28 3.76 -14.22
C LEU A 219 0.98 3.26 -13.59
N THR A 220 0.59 3.81 -12.42
CA THR A 220 -0.68 3.46 -11.77
C THR A 220 -1.89 3.87 -12.63
N PHE A 221 -1.83 5.03 -13.29
CA PHE A 221 -2.87 5.45 -14.22
C PHE A 221 -2.95 4.55 -15.45
N ALA A 222 -1.82 4.18 -16.06
CA ALA A 222 -1.78 3.25 -17.19
C ALA A 222 -2.41 1.90 -16.83
N VAL A 223 -2.18 1.39 -15.62
CA VAL A 223 -2.85 0.19 -15.11
C VAL A 223 -4.36 0.41 -14.98
N SER A 224 -4.78 1.54 -14.38
CA SER A 224 -6.19 1.86 -14.17
C SER A 224 -6.98 1.98 -15.49
N PHE A 225 -6.36 2.55 -16.52
CA PHE A 225 -6.95 2.71 -17.86
C PHE A 225 -6.67 1.52 -18.78
N ARG A 226 -6.06 0.43 -18.26
CA ARG A 226 -5.75 -0.81 -19.00
C ARG A 226 -4.85 -0.60 -20.24
N ARG A 227 -3.94 0.38 -20.19
CA ARG A 227 -3.01 0.75 -21.27
C ARG A 227 -1.74 -0.11 -21.23
N THR A 228 -1.84 -1.39 -21.57
CA THR A 228 -0.70 -2.34 -21.46
C THR A 228 0.54 -1.85 -22.20
N GLY A 229 0.41 -1.36 -23.44
CA GLY A 229 1.56 -0.85 -24.20
C GLY A 229 2.26 0.36 -23.54
N MET A 230 1.50 1.24 -22.90
CA MET A 230 2.08 2.37 -22.15
C MET A 230 2.69 1.92 -20.83
N MET A 231 2.20 0.84 -20.21
CA MET A 231 2.87 0.24 -19.05
C MET A 231 4.27 -0.24 -19.43
N GLU A 232 4.41 -0.90 -20.59
CA GLU A 232 5.71 -1.35 -21.10
C GLU A 232 6.65 -0.17 -21.33
N ASP A 233 6.17 0.90 -21.98
CA ASP A 233 6.97 2.09 -22.23
C ASP A 233 7.42 2.77 -20.94
N LEU A 234 6.52 2.95 -19.98
CA LEU A 234 6.84 3.55 -18.68
C LEU A 234 7.86 2.72 -17.91
N LEU A 235 7.70 1.39 -17.89
CA LEU A 235 8.65 0.49 -17.25
C LEU A 235 10.01 0.50 -17.95
N ALA A 236 10.03 0.53 -19.28
CA ALA A 236 11.26 0.66 -20.07
C ALA A 236 11.97 2.00 -19.84
N ALA A 237 11.20 3.08 -19.63
CA ALA A 237 11.70 4.40 -19.24
C ALA A 237 12.12 4.50 -17.76
N GLY A 238 12.02 3.41 -16.99
CA GLY A 238 12.48 3.35 -15.59
C GLY A 238 11.44 3.70 -14.53
N ALA A 239 10.14 3.54 -14.83
CA ALA A 239 9.10 3.62 -13.80
C ALA A 239 9.34 2.58 -12.69
N ASP A 240 9.40 3.00 -11.43
CA ASP A 240 9.45 2.09 -10.29
C ASP A 240 8.03 1.64 -9.92
N PRO A 241 7.69 0.35 -10.11
CA PRO A 241 6.34 -0.16 -9.92
C PRO A 241 5.86 -0.18 -8.46
N ASP A 242 6.75 0.04 -7.50
CA ASP A 242 6.39 0.07 -6.08
C ASP A 242 6.33 1.47 -5.48
N LEU A 243 6.50 2.53 -6.27
CA LEU A 243 6.23 3.88 -5.77
C LEU A 243 4.74 3.97 -5.39
N PRO A 244 4.43 4.13 -4.09
CA PRO A 244 3.06 4.13 -3.65
C PRO A 244 2.45 5.53 -3.75
N ASN A 245 1.13 5.59 -3.80
CA ASN A 245 0.41 6.82 -3.52
C ASN A 245 0.37 7.11 -2.01
N ASN A 246 -0.32 8.19 -1.62
CA ASN A 246 -0.46 8.61 -0.22
C ASN A 246 -1.09 7.55 0.72
N LYS A 247 -1.65 6.46 0.19
CA LYS A 247 -2.26 5.35 0.94
C LYS A 247 -1.42 4.07 0.94
N GLY A 248 -0.21 4.09 0.39
CA GLY A 248 0.60 2.88 0.19
C GLY A 248 0.24 2.12 -1.10
N TRP A 249 -0.73 2.59 -1.87
CA TRP A 249 -1.25 1.88 -3.04
C TRP A 249 -0.28 1.96 -4.22
N THR A 250 0.17 0.81 -4.70
CA THR A 250 1.14 0.67 -5.81
C THR A 250 0.46 0.25 -7.11
N ALA A 251 1.22 0.21 -8.21
CA ALA A 251 0.71 -0.28 -9.50
C ALA A 251 0.18 -1.73 -9.40
N LEU A 252 0.80 -2.58 -8.57
CA LEU A 252 0.35 -3.96 -8.37
C LEU A 252 -0.98 -4.05 -7.60
N HIS A 253 -1.23 -3.15 -6.64
CA HIS A 253 -2.54 -3.03 -6.01
C HIS A 253 -3.60 -2.60 -7.01
N GLN A 254 -3.29 -1.62 -7.88
CA GLN A 254 -4.21 -1.18 -8.92
C GLN A 254 -4.57 -2.32 -9.89
N ALA A 255 -3.59 -3.14 -10.28
CA ALA A 255 -3.85 -4.31 -11.12
C ALA A 255 -4.74 -5.34 -10.42
N ALA A 256 -4.53 -5.57 -9.12
CA ALA A 256 -5.37 -6.44 -8.31
C ALA A 256 -6.81 -5.91 -8.13
N TYR A 257 -6.99 -4.58 -8.10
CA TYR A 257 -8.28 -3.92 -7.94
C TYR A 257 -9.08 -3.77 -9.24
N ALA A 258 -8.43 -3.47 -10.37
CA ALA A 258 -9.13 -3.19 -11.63
C ALA A 258 -9.71 -4.44 -12.32
N GLY A 259 -9.58 -5.63 -11.72
CA GLY A 259 -9.96 -6.92 -12.29
C GLY A 259 -11.47 -7.19 -12.42
N SER A 260 -12.34 -6.26 -11.99
CA SER A 260 -13.79 -6.49 -11.93
C SER A 260 -14.47 -6.61 -13.29
N ASP A 261 -13.99 -5.86 -14.30
CA ASP A 261 -14.54 -5.90 -15.66
C ASP A 261 -13.58 -6.57 -16.66
N ASP A 262 -12.58 -7.28 -16.14
CA ASP A 262 -11.52 -7.89 -16.92
C ASP A 262 -11.07 -9.22 -16.30
N MET A 263 -11.98 -10.18 -16.20
CA MET A 263 -11.63 -11.60 -16.00
C MET A 263 -11.04 -12.21 -17.30
N SER A 264 -10.26 -11.43 -18.07
CA SER A 264 -9.65 -11.81 -19.34
C SER A 264 -8.13 -11.95 -19.25
N ALA A 265 -7.50 -12.39 -20.35
CA ALA A 265 -6.05 -12.49 -20.48
C ALA A 265 -5.33 -11.15 -20.22
N GLY A 266 -5.96 -10.00 -20.48
CA GLY A 266 -5.35 -8.69 -20.31
C GLY A 266 -4.99 -8.35 -18.86
N ALA A 267 -5.84 -8.73 -17.90
CA ALA A 267 -5.53 -8.50 -16.48
C ALA A 267 -4.33 -9.34 -16.00
N LEU A 268 -4.23 -10.59 -16.45
CA LEU A 268 -3.10 -11.47 -16.15
C LEU A 268 -1.81 -10.96 -16.79
N GLU A 269 -1.89 -10.45 -18.02
CA GLU A 269 -0.75 -9.85 -18.73
C GLU A 269 -0.20 -8.63 -17.98
N ARG A 270 -1.07 -7.67 -17.62
CA ARG A 270 -0.67 -6.48 -16.86
C ARG A 270 -0.08 -6.83 -15.50
N LEU A 271 -0.68 -7.79 -14.80
CA LEU A 271 -0.16 -8.32 -13.54
C LEU A 271 1.23 -8.94 -13.72
N ALA A 272 1.39 -9.80 -14.74
CA ALA A 272 2.66 -10.46 -15.03
C ALA A 272 3.75 -9.47 -15.45
N LEU A 273 3.39 -8.43 -16.20
CA LEU A 273 4.30 -7.36 -16.59
C LEU A 273 4.87 -6.64 -15.36
N LEU A 274 4.02 -6.23 -14.41
CA LEU A 274 4.46 -5.59 -13.17
C LEU A 274 5.34 -6.52 -12.32
N LEU A 275 4.96 -7.80 -12.17
CA LEU A 275 5.76 -8.77 -11.43
C LEU A 275 7.13 -9.01 -12.07
N ARG A 276 7.21 -9.10 -13.41
CA ARG A 276 8.48 -9.20 -14.15
C ARG A 276 9.36 -7.96 -13.98
N ALA A 277 8.74 -6.79 -13.88
CA ALA A 277 9.42 -5.53 -13.58
C ALA A 277 9.83 -5.38 -12.10
N GLY A 278 9.61 -6.39 -11.26
CA GLY A 278 10.04 -6.40 -9.87
C GLY A 278 9.07 -5.75 -8.88
N ALA A 279 7.81 -5.53 -9.28
CA ALA A 279 6.79 -5.07 -8.36
C ALA A 279 6.64 -6.03 -7.16
N SER A 280 6.62 -5.47 -5.95
CA SER A 280 6.53 -6.22 -4.72
C SER A 280 5.09 -6.69 -4.46
N PRO A 281 4.86 -8.01 -4.36
CA PRO A 281 3.57 -8.56 -3.95
C PRO A 281 3.29 -8.38 -2.45
N TYR A 282 4.22 -7.79 -1.72
CA TYR A 282 4.18 -7.58 -0.26
C TYR A 282 3.96 -6.13 0.14
N ALA A 283 3.89 -5.21 -0.82
CA ALA A 283 3.54 -3.82 -0.52
C ALA A 283 2.20 -3.79 0.22
N GLU A 284 2.04 -2.87 1.17
CA GLU A 284 0.82 -2.73 1.96
C GLU A 284 0.21 -1.36 1.73
N ALA A 285 -1.09 -1.35 1.53
CA ALA A 285 -1.89 -0.15 1.37
C ALA A 285 -3.12 -0.21 2.28
N TYR A 286 -3.60 0.95 2.73
CA TYR A 286 -4.75 1.05 3.63
C TYR A 286 -4.60 0.23 4.94
N GLY A 287 -3.38 0.18 5.48
CA GLY A 287 -3.08 -0.46 6.75
C GLY A 287 -2.48 -1.86 6.62
N ASP A 288 -2.16 -2.43 7.78
CA ASP A 288 -1.54 -3.75 7.89
C ASP A 288 -2.36 -4.85 7.18
N GLY A 289 -1.66 -5.64 6.35
CA GLY A 289 -2.25 -6.75 5.61
C GLY A 289 -2.97 -6.38 4.32
N GLY A 290 -3.01 -5.11 3.93
CA GLY A 290 -3.58 -4.67 2.65
C GLY A 290 -2.66 -4.88 1.47
N THR A 291 -2.33 -6.14 1.18
CA THR A 291 -1.46 -6.51 0.06
C THR A 291 -2.23 -6.57 -1.26
N PRO A 292 -1.56 -6.58 -2.42
CA PRO A 292 -2.23 -6.82 -3.71
C PRO A 292 -3.04 -8.12 -3.73
N LEU A 293 -2.56 -9.18 -3.07
CA LEU A 293 -3.32 -10.44 -2.94
C LEU A 293 -4.59 -10.24 -2.10
N ALA A 294 -4.50 -9.53 -0.96
CA ALA A 294 -5.67 -9.24 -0.14
C ALA A 294 -6.70 -8.40 -0.91
N VAL A 295 -6.26 -7.42 -1.69
CA VAL A 295 -7.13 -6.62 -2.58
C VAL A 295 -7.85 -7.53 -3.60
N ALA A 296 -7.11 -8.39 -4.31
CA ALA A 296 -7.70 -9.28 -5.31
C ALA A 296 -8.77 -10.21 -4.69
N LEU A 297 -8.48 -10.79 -3.53
CA LEU A 297 -9.42 -11.67 -2.83
C LEU A 297 -10.63 -10.90 -2.27
N PHE A 298 -10.42 -9.69 -1.75
CA PHE A 298 -11.48 -8.82 -1.25
C PHE A 298 -12.51 -8.51 -2.35
N TRP A 299 -12.07 -8.32 -3.60
CA TRP A 299 -12.97 -8.08 -4.73
C TRP A 299 -13.37 -9.35 -5.50
N GLY A 300 -12.97 -10.55 -5.03
CA GLY A 300 -13.32 -11.82 -5.67
C GLY A 300 -12.60 -12.10 -7.00
N HIS A 301 -11.50 -11.40 -7.30
CA HIS A 301 -10.71 -11.54 -8.53
C HIS A 301 -9.84 -12.80 -8.51
N ARG A 302 -10.49 -13.98 -8.48
CA ARG A 302 -9.87 -15.28 -8.24
C ARG A 302 -8.72 -15.62 -9.19
N LEU A 303 -8.78 -15.17 -10.44
CA LEU A 303 -7.76 -15.47 -11.46
C LEU A 303 -6.41 -14.83 -11.12
N LEU A 304 -6.43 -13.68 -10.45
CA LEU A 304 -5.22 -12.96 -10.04
C LEU A 304 -4.61 -13.54 -8.76
N ALA A 305 -5.41 -14.21 -7.93
CA ALA A 305 -4.97 -14.76 -6.64
C ALA A 305 -3.88 -15.84 -6.79
N GLY A 306 -3.95 -16.67 -7.83
CA GLY A 306 -2.91 -17.67 -8.11
C GLY A 306 -1.54 -17.05 -8.38
N PRO A 307 -1.40 -16.20 -9.41
CA PRO A 307 -0.14 -15.50 -9.70
C PRO A 307 0.35 -14.63 -8.54
N LEU A 308 -0.55 -13.96 -7.80
CA LEU A 308 -0.19 -13.15 -6.63
C LEU A 308 0.22 -13.98 -5.41
N SER A 309 -0.27 -15.22 -5.28
CA SER A 309 0.11 -16.12 -4.18
C SER A 309 1.40 -16.89 -4.45
N ARG A 310 1.78 -17.15 -5.70
CA ARG A 310 3.04 -17.88 -6.02
C ARG A 310 4.31 -17.25 -5.42
N PRO A 311 4.50 -15.92 -5.43
CA PRO A 311 5.62 -15.29 -4.75
C PRO A 311 5.48 -15.32 -3.23
N VAL A 312 4.25 -15.40 -2.71
CA VAL A 312 3.88 -15.28 -1.29
C VAL A 312 3.84 -16.67 -0.67
N ALA A 313 4.95 -17.09 -0.07
CA ALA A 313 5.13 -18.45 0.46
C ALA A 313 4.14 -18.87 1.59
N ALA A 314 3.27 -17.97 2.05
CA ALA A 314 2.41 -18.16 3.20
C ALA A 314 1.33 -17.06 3.23
N PRO A 315 0.03 -17.37 3.38
CA PRO A 315 -0.97 -16.33 3.62
C PRO A 315 -0.65 -15.68 4.97
N SER A 316 -0.54 -14.36 4.98
CA SER A 316 -0.29 -13.57 6.17
C SER A 316 -1.50 -13.52 7.11
N SER A 317 -2.68 -14.04 6.75
CA SER A 317 -3.87 -14.02 7.61
C SER A 317 -4.87 -15.12 7.25
N LEU A 318 -5.75 -15.44 8.22
CA LEU A 318 -6.81 -16.44 8.05
C LEU A 318 -7.71 -16.12 6.85
N ARG A 319 -8.07 -14.85 6.65
CA ARG A 319 -8.89 -14.40 5.51
C ARG A 319 -8.24 -14.64 4.15
N VAL A 320 -6.92 -14.45 4.04
CA VAL A 320 -6.20 -14.74 2.80
C VAL A 320 -6.13 -16.25 2.56
N ALA A 321 -5.86 -17.05 3.61
CA ALA A 321 -5.86 -18.51 3.52
C ALA A 321 -7.23 -19.05 3.06
N ALA A 322 -8.31 -18.49 3.63
CA ALA A 322 -9.69 -18.83 3.31
C ALA A 322 -10.06 -18.44 1.87
N GLY A 323 -9.73 -17.23 1.42
CA GLY A 323 -9.96 -16.80 0.02
C GLY A 323 -9.17 -17.63 -1.00
N LEU A 324 -7.99 -18.13 -0.63
CA LEU A 324 -7.22 -19.07 -1.45
C LEU A 324 -7.77 -20.50 -1.42
N GLY A 325 -8.62 -20.85 -0.45
CA GLY A 325 -9.13 -22.21 -0.24
C GLY A 325 -8.07 -23.18 0.29
N ARG A 326 -7.05 -22.67 0.99
CA ARG A 326 -5.92 -23.47 1.48
C ARG A 326 -6.17 -23.94 2.91
N LEU A 327 -6.94 -25.03 3.04
CA LEU A 327 -7.29 -25.62 4.34
C LEU A 327 -6.06 -25.94 5.20
N ASP A 328 -5.00 -26.44 4.57
CA ASP A 328 -3.71 -26.74 5.21
C ASP A 328 -3.06 -25.51 5.86
N LEU A 329 -3.34 -24.31 5.35
CA LEU A 329 -2.88 -23.05 5.91
C LEU A 329 -3.89 -22.48 6.92
N MET A 330 -5.18 -22.69 6.68
CA MET A 330 -6.24 -22.30 7.63
C MET A 330 -6.08 -23.03 8.97
N GLU A 331 -5.77 -24.33 8.96
CA GLU A 331 -5.56 -25.14 10.17
C GLU A 331 -4.48 -24.57 11.11
N GLN A 332 -3.51 -23.85 10.57
CA GLN A 332 -2.39 -23.28 11.34
C GLN A 332 -2.83 -22.14 12.27
N PHE A 333 -4.00 -21.55 12.01
CA PHE A 333 -4.61 -20.54 12.86
C PHE A 333 -5.41 -21.12 14.02
N PHE A 334 -5.42 -22.44 14.20
CA PHE A 334 -6.22 -23.10 15.23
C PHE A 334 -5.40 -24.04 16.12
N VAL A 335 -5.90 -24.26 17.34
CA VAL A 335 -5.58 -25.41 18.20
C VAL A 335 -6.91 -26.05 18.57
N GLY A 336 -7.22 -27.19 17.95
CA GLY A 336 -8.59 -27.72 17.93
C GLY A 336 -9.54 -26.72 17.25
N ASN A 337 -10.62 -26.31 17.93
CA ASN A 337 -11.56 -25.29 17.42
C ASN A 337 -11.28 -23.87 17.93
N LYS A 338 -10.21 -23.66 18.70
CA LYS A 338 -9.87 -22.33 19.23
C LYS A 338 -8.90 -21.62 18.30
N LEU A 339 -9.19 -20.34 18.00
CA LEU A 339 -8.28 -19.47 17.27
C LEU A 339 -6.99 -19.24 18.06
N ARG A 340 -5.88 -19.25 17.34
CA ARG A 340 -4.59 -18.78 17.87
C ARG A 340 -4.51 -17.24 17.79
N PRO A 341 -3.69 -16.60 18.63
CA PRO A 341 -3.51 -15.15 18.58
C PRO A 341 -3.08 -14.60 17.22
N GLU A 342 -2.39 -15.39 16.39
CA GLU A 342 -1.95 -15.04 15.04
C GLU A 342 -3.11 -14.77 14.07
N ALA A 343 -4.31 -15.30 14.34
CA ALA A 343 -5.48 -15.09 13.50
C ALA A 343 -5.95 -13.63 13.44
N ARG A 344 -5.55 -12.80 14.41
CA ARG A 344 -5.89 -11.37 14.47
C ARG A 344 -5.00 -10.46 13.61
N TRP A 345 -3.90 -10.97 13.08
CA TRP A 345 -2.91 -10.16 12.36
C TRP A 345 -3.35 -9.81 10.93
N HIS A 346 -2.80 -8.72 10.38
CA HIS A 346 -2.96 -8.35 8.97
C HIS A 346 -4.41 -8.17 8.51
N ARG A 347 -5.25 -7.57 9.38
CA ARG A 347 -6.70 -7.36 9.19
C ARG A 347 -7.11 -5.91 8.97
N GLU A 348 -6.19 -4.95 8.94
CA GLU A 348 -6.56 -3.52 8.86
C GLU A 348 -7.08 -3.10 7.48
N PHE A 349 -6.74 -3.84 6.42
CA PHE A 349 -7.32 -3.62 5.10
C PHE A 349 -8.81 -4.02 5.06
N HIS A 350 -9.68 -3.02 5.17
CA HIS A 350 -11.13 -3.15 5.05
C HIS A 350 -11.77 -1.95 4.32
N ARG A 351 -11.06 -0.82 4.27
CA ARG A 351 -11.56 0.46 3.76
C ARG A 351 -10.75 0.96 2.54
N PRO A 352 -10.90 0.36 1.35
CA PRO A 352 -10.15 0.76 0.17
C PRO A 352 -10.56 2.14 -0.39
N HIS A 353 -11.73 2.67 0.01
CA HIS A 353 -12.16 4.04 -0.28
C HIS A 353 -13.19 4.56 0.74
N SER A 354 -13.50 5.85 0.67
CA SER A 354 -14.34 6.58 1.65
C SER A 354 -15.81 6.15 1.71
N GLY A 355 -16.28 5.34 0.76
CA GLY A 355 -17.65 4.82 0.73
C GLY A 355 -17.91 3.70 1.73
N PHE A 356 -16.87 3.10 2.30
CA PHE A 356 -16.99 2.13 3.38
C PHE A 356 -17.04 2.83 4.75
N PRO A 357 -17.87 2.33 5.70
CA PRO A 357 -17.98 2.91 7.04
C PRO A 357 -16.63 2.84 7.78
N PRO A 358 -16.41 3.73 8.78
CA PRO A 358 -15.26 3.62 9.66
C PRO A 358 -15.30 2.26 10.37
N TRP A 359 -14.20 1.52 10.30
CA TRP A 359 -14.08 0.22 10.91
C TRP A 359 -12.64 -0.03 11.37
N ARG A 360 -12.48 -0.75 12.47
CA ARG A 360 -11.19 -1.23 12.98
C ARG A 360 -11.37 -2.68 13.45
N PRO A 361 -10.41 -3.58 13.14
CA PRO A 361 -10.51 -4.96 13.57
C PRO A 361 -10.52 -5.05 15.10
N SER A 362 -11.43 -5.85 15.63
CA SER A 362 -11.45 -6.26 17.03
C SER A 362 -10.77 -7.63 17.21
N ASP A 363 -10.53 -8.00 18.47
CA ASP A 363 -10.03 -9.33 18.85
C ASP A 363 -11.17 -10.36 19.02
N ASP A 364 -12.41 -10.01 18.63
CA ASP A 364 -13.55 -10.91 18.67
C ASP A 364 -13.38 -12.10 17.70
N ALA A 365 -13.60 -13.31 18.21
CA ALA A 365 -13.40 -14.52 17.44
C ALA A 365 -14.42 -14.69 16.30
N ALA A 366 -15.67 -14.27 16.50
CA ALA A 366 -16.70 -14.36 15.47
C ALA A 366 -16.40 -13.37 14.34
N GLU A 367 -15.98 -12.15 14.65
CA GLU A 367 -15.54 -11.17 13.65
C GLU A 367 -14.39 -11.71 12.78
N ILE A 368 -13.37 -12.32 13.40
CA ILE A 368 -12.23 -12.93 12.68
C ILE A 368 -12.69 -14.04 11.73
N LEU A 369 -13.59 -14.91 12.19
CA LEU A 369 -14.12 -16.02 11.41
C LEU A 369 -15.01 -15.54 10.25
N ASN A 370 -15.91 -14.59 10.53
CA ASN A 370 -16.86 -14.04 9.57
C ASN A 370 -16.11 -13.29 8.45
N GLU A 371 -15.08 -12.53 8.77
CA GLU A 371 -14.21 -11.92 7.75
C GLU A 371 -13.58 -12.96 6.84
N ALA A 372 -13.02 -14.03 7.41
CA ALA A 372 -12.41 -15.08 6.63
C ALA A 372 -13.44 -15.78 5.75
N LEU A 373 -14.66 -15.96 6.25
CA LEU A 373 -15.78 -16.51 5.52
C LEU A 373 -16.15 -15.63 4.33
N THR A 374 -16.19 -14.30 4.48
CA THR A 374 -16.48 -13.40 3.35
C THR A 374 -15.44 -13.52 2.23
N TYR A 375 -14.15 -13.68 2.57
CA TYR A 375 -13.09 -13.87 1.57
C TYR A 375 -13.22 -15.21 0.84
N ALA A 376 -13.54 -16.29 1.58
CA ALA A 376 -13.81 -17.59 1.00
C ALA A 376 -15.02 -17.55 0.06
N ALA A 377 -16.12 -16.91 0.49
CA ALA A 377 -17.35 -16.78 -0.28
C ALA A 377 -17.14 -15.98 -1.58
N ARG A 378 -16.52 -14.80 -1.50
CA ARG A 378 -16.18 -13.97 -2.69
C ARG A 378 -15.28 -14.70 -3.68
N SER A 379 -14.49 -15.65 -3.20
CA SER A 379 -13.59 -16.46 -4.02
C SER A 379 -14.16 -17.82 -4.44
N GLY A 380 -15.38 -18.18 -4.02
CA GLY A 380 -16.03 -19.45 -4.32
C GLY A 380 -15.35 -20.67 -3.68
N ARG A 381 -14.80 -20.54 -2.47
CA ARG A 381 -14.05 -21.60 -1.78
C ARG A 381 -14.94 -22.37 -0.81
N ILE A 382 -15.78 -23.26 -1.35
CA ILE A 382 -16.82 -23.98 -0.59
C ILE A 382 -16.25 -24.75 0.60
N GLU A 383 -15.15 -25.48 0.42
CA GLU A 383 -14.57 -26.27 1.52
C GLU A 383 -14.02 -25.37 2.64
N ALA A 384 -13.45 -24.21 2.29
CA ALA A 384 -13.02 -23.22 3.27
C ALA A 384 -14.20 -22.58 4.01
N MET A 385 -15.33 -22.34 3.33
CA MET A 385 -16.56 -21.86 3.95
C MET A 385 -17.08 -22.89 4.96
N ALA A 386 -17.14 -24.17 4.58
CA ALA A 386 -17.56 -25.25 5.47
C ALA A 386 -16.64 -25.37 6.70
N PHE A 387 -15.32 -25.33 6.49
CA PHE A 387 -14.33 -25.35 7.56
C PHE A 387 -14.54 -24.24 8.60
N LEU A 388 -14.89 -23.03 8.15
CA LEU A 388 -15.14 -21.87 9.01
C LEU A 388 -16.49 -21.97 9.71
N ALA A 389 -17.54 -22.41 9.01
CA ALA A 389 -18.88 -22.61 9.57
C ALA A 389 -18.88 -23.65 10.70
N GLU A 390 -18.16 -24.77 10.53
CA GLU A 390 -17.96 -25.79 11.58
C GLU A 390 -17.28 -25.23 12.84
N ARG A 391 -16.60 -24.08 12.71
CA ARG A 391 -15.88 -23.39 13.79
C ARG A 391 -16.61 -22.16 14.30
N GLY A 392 -17.87 -21.97 13.89
CA GLY A 392 -18.74 -20.92 14.40
C GLY A 392 -18.71 -19.61 13.61
N ALA A 393 -18.22 -19.63 12.36
CA ALA A 393 -18.49 -18.51 11.45
C ALA A 393 -19.99 -18.44 11.15
N ASP A 394 -20.54 -17.24 11.25
CA ASP A 394 -21.94 -16.97 10.95
C ASP A 394 -22.13 -16.77 9.45
N LEU A 395 -23.01 -17.58 8.86
CA LEU A 395 -23.30 -17.58 7.43
C LEU A 395 -24.13 -16.36 7.00
N ASP A 396 -24.79 -15.69 7.95
CA ASP A 396 -25.65 -14.51 7.74
C ASP A 396 -24.93 -13.19 8.10
N ALA A 397 -23.62 -13.24 8.39
CA ALA A 397 -22.80 -12.13 8.89
C ALA A 397 -22.52 -10.97 7.91
#